data_AF-N9TVY6-F1
#
_entry.id   AF-N9TVY6-F1
#
_cell.length_a   1.000
_cell.length_b   1.000
_cell.length_c   1.000
_cell.angle_alpha   90.00
_cell.angle_beta   90.00
_cell.angle_gamma   90.00
#
_symmetry.space_group_name_H-M   'P 1'
#
loop_
_entity.id
_entity.type
_entity.pdbx_description
1 polymer ?
#
loop_
_entity_poly.entity_id
_entity_poly.type
_entity_poly.pdbx_seq_one_letter_code
_entity_poly.pdbx_strand_id
1 'polypeptide(L)'
;MDRPLLELTEPATLEGVRALRRGLLLRLEQLGLESREQDRWLLGLSEAATNVVRHTRPEATRLILCLRQQGDEMRLELLDDGGAPAPIGPVSHPGVAEGGYGLLLLSTLFDELSSTTRDGLNLLTLRRAGALAAVRPTLLVIDDDRATRVLLECYLKEHYQVISVASTEVALSL
;
A
#
# COMPACT_ATOMS: atom_id res chain seq x y z
N MET A 1 -18.00 2.08 -6.38
CA MET A 1 -16.73 1.97 -7.14
C MET A 1 -15.61 2.19 -6.16
N ASP A 2 -14.74 1.21 -6.00
CA ASP A 2 -13.63 1.27 -5.06
C ASP A 2 -12.50 2.12 -5.66
N ARG A 3 -12.37 3.37 -5.19
CA ARG A 3 -11.41 4.35 -5.74
C ARG A 3 -10.01 4.00 -5.20
N PRO A 4 -8.97 3.91 -6.05
CA PRO A 4 -7.62 3.66 -5.56
C PRO A 4 -7.15 4.80 -4.66
N LEU A 5 -6.46 4.46 -3.58
CA LEU A 5 -5.77 5.41 -2.70
C LEU A 5 -4.55 6.01 -3.39
N LEU A 6 -3.93 5.26 -4.30
CA LEU A 6 -2.81 5.69 -5.13
C LEU A 6 -2.90 4.99 -6.47
N GLU A 7 -2.59 5.70 -7.54
CA GLU A 7 -2.37 5.13 -8.86
C GLU A 7 -1.20 5.88 -9.50
N LEU A 8 -0.15 5.14 -9.86
CA LEU A 8 1.07 5.67 -10.49
C LEU A 8 1.43 4.80 -11.68
N THR A 9 2.00 5.40 -12.72
CA THR A 9 2.52 4.69 -13.88
C THR A 9 3.92 5.18 -14.17
N GLU A 10 4.86 4.25 -14.34
CA GLU A 10 6.26 4.54 -14.61
C GLU A 10 6.81 3.57 -15.67
N PRO A 11 7.88 3.94 -16.39
CA PRO A 11 8.59 3.00 -17.24
C PRO A 11 9.10 1.79 -16.44
N ALA A 12 9.14 0.61 -17.07
CA ALA A 12 9.67 -0.61 -16.47
C ALA A 12 11.21 -0.60 -16.43
N THR A 13 11.75 0.34 -15.67
CA THR A 13 13.20 0.50 -15.42
C THR A 13 13.45 0.58 -13.92
N LEU A 14 14.70 0.36 -13.49
CA LEU A 14 15.07 0.52 -12.08
C LEU A 14 14.85 1.96 -11.57
N GLU A 15 14.91 2.95 -12.45
CA GLU A 15 14.57 4.33 -12.11
C GLU A 15 13.07 4.52 -11.89
N GLY A 16 12.24 3.92 -12.76
CA GLY A 16 10.78 3.87 -12.57
C GLY A 16 10.39 3.18 -11.26
N VAL A 17 11.05 2.07 -10.91
CA VAL A 17 10.86 1.40 -9.60
C VAL A 17 11.15 2.34 -8.44
N ARG A 18 12.22 3.14 -8.51
CA ARG A 18 12.53 4.14 -7.48
C ARG A 18 11.47 5.25 -7.41
N ALA A 19 10.93 5.67 -8.55
CA ALA A 19 9.85 6.65 -8.60
C ALA A 19 8.56 6.13 -7.97
N LEU A 20 8.14 4.91 -8.34
CA LEU A 20 7.00 4.22 -7.72
C LEU A 20 7.19 4.06 -6.21
N ARG A 21 8.38 3.66 -5.77
CA ARG A 21 8.70 3.51 -4.33
C ARG A 21 8.58 4.82 -3.57
N ARG A 22 9.05 5.94 -4.13
CA ARG A 22 8.89 7.27 -3.50
C ARG A 22 7.43 7.68 -3.42
N GLY A 23 6.67 7.50 -4.50
CA GLY A 23 5.24 7.82 -4.52
C GLY A 23 4.43 6.97 -3.54
N LEU A 24 4.77 5.68 -3.41
CA LEU A 24 4.18 4.80 -2.41
C LEU A 24 4.52 5.26 -0.99
N LEU A 25 5.79 5.56 -0.67
CA LEU A 25 6.20 6.05 0.66
C LEU A 25 5.39 7.27 1.08
N LEU A 26 5.35 8.30 0.22
CA LEU A 26 4.60 9.54 0.50
C LEU A 26 3.12 9.24 0.79
N ARG A 27 2.53 8.27 0.08
CA ARG A 27 1.15 7.90 0.33
C ARG A 27 0.97 7.15 1.65
N LEU A 28 1.86 6.22 1.98
CA LEU A 28 1.78 5.47 3.24
C LEU A 28 1.98 6.39 4.46
N GLU A 29 2.84 7.41 4.34
CA GLU A 29 3.00 8.47 5.34
C GLU A 29 1.71 9.27 5.52
N GLN A 30 1.05 9.67 4.43
CA GLN A 30 -0.25 10.38 4.49
C GLN A 30 -1.36 9.53 5.11
N LEU A 31 -1.30 8.22 4.94
CA LEU A 31 -2.23 7.27 5.57
C LEU A 31 -1.88 7.02 7.05
N GLY A 32 -0.77 7.57 7.56
CA GLY A 32 -0.38 7.45 8.96
C GLY A 32 0.13 6.08 9.37
N LEU A 33 0.57 5.25 8.42
CA LEU A 33 1.14 3.93 8.73
C LEU A 33 2.41 4.07 9.58
N GLU A 34 2.61 3.15 10.51
CA GLU A 34 3.86 3.07 11.27
C GLU A 34 5.05 2.69 10.38
N SER A 35 6.27 3.12 10.73
CA SER A 35 7.47 2.93 9.90
C SER A 35 7.73 1.46 9.52
N ARG A 36 7.51 0.52 10.46
CA ARG A 36 7.68 -0.93 10.16
C ARG A 36 6.71 -1.43 9.11
N GLU A 37 5.49 -0.88 9.11
CA GLU A 37 4.47 -1.22 8.15
C GLU A 37 4.83 -0.61 6.78
N GLN A 38 5.26 0.66 6.76
CA GLN A 38 5.77 1.32 5.56
C GLN A 38 6.91 0.54 4.90
N ASP A 39 7.94 0.17 5.67
CA ASP A 39 9.11 -0.57 5.19
C ASP A 39 8.72 -1.88 4.50
N ARG A 40 7.74 -2.59 5.06
CA ARG A 40 7.23 -3.84 4.48
C ARG A 40 6.59 -3.62 3.11
N TRP A 41 5.74 -2.61 2.95
CA TRP A 41 5.13 -2.28 1.66
C TRP A 41 6.18 -1.86 0.64
N LEU A 42 7.16 -1.06 1.06
CA LEU A 42 8.24 -0.59 0.18
C LEU A 42 9.15 -1.73 -0.25
N LEU A 43 9.46 -2.67 0.64
CA LEU A 43 10.23 -3.87 0.34
C LEU A 43 9.45 -4.77 -0.63
N GLY A 44 8.16 -4.97 -0.37
CA GLY A 44 7.27 -5.75 -1.24
C GLY A 44 7.21 -5.20 -2.66
N LEU A 45 7.01 -3.89 -2.81
CA LEU A 45 7.05 -3.22 -4.11
C LEU A 45 8.42 -3.36 -4.77
N SER A 46 9.50 -3.13 -4.03
CA SER A 46 10.86 -3.15 -4.59
C SER A 46 11.19 -4.53 -5.15
N GLU A 47 10.84 -5.57 -4.42
CA GLU A 47 11.06 -6.96 -4.85
C GLU A 47 10.21 -7.30 -6.08
N ALA A 48 8.89 -7.08 -5.99
CA ALA A 48 7.97 -7.36 -7.09
C ALA A 48 8.33 -6.63 -8.39
N ALA A 49 8.55 -5.32 -8.30
CA ALA A 49 8.82 -4.50 -9.47
C ALA A 49 10.22 -4.74 -10.05
N THR A 50 11.22 -5.01 -9.19
CA THR A 50 12.55 -5.40 -9.67
C THR A 50 12.50 -6.75 -10.39
N ASN A 51 11.70 -7.70 -9.91
CA ASN A 51 11.51 -8.97 -10.59
C ASN A 51 10.92 -8.80 -11.98
N VAL A 52 9.93 -7.91 -12.14
CA VAL A 52 9.40 -7.58 -13.47
C VAL A 52 10.48 -7.03 -14.39
N VAL A 53 11.20 -5.99 -13.94
CA VAL A 53 12.23 -5.33 -14.76
C VAL A 53 13.37 -6.27 -15.15
N ARG A 54 13.77 -7.19 -14.26
CA ARG A 54 14.93 -8.05 -14.49
C ARG A 54 14.59 -9.34 -15.22
N HIS A 55 13.46 -9.96 -14.89
CA HIS A 55 13.20 -11.36 -15.21
C HIS A 55 12.02 -11.58 -16.17
N THR A 56 11.11 -10.62 -16.32
CA THR A 56 9.97 -10.80 -17.25
C THR A 56 10.46 -10.81 -18.70
N ARG A 57 9.98 -11.80 -19.47
CA ARG A 57 10.29 -11.96 -20.91
C ARG A 57 9.03 -12.37 -21.68
N PRO A 58 8.63 -11.65 -22.75
CA PRO A 58 9.18 -10.37 -23.25
C PRO A 58 9.29 -9.28 -22.18
N GLU A 59 10.24 -8.37 -22.35
CA GLU A 59 10.50 -7.31 -21.37
C GLU A 59 9.28 -6.39 -21.25
N ALA A 60 8.90 -6.06 -20.01
CA ALA A 60 7.86 -5.06 -19.76
C ALA A 60 8.38 -3.68 -20.18
N THR A 61 7.50 -2.81 -20.65
CA THR A 61 7.80 -1.42 -20.97
C THR A 61 7.24 -0.45 -19.94
N ARG A 62 6.19 -0.85 -19.22
CA ARG A 62 5.53 -0.03 -18.19
C ARG A 62 5.18 -0.82 -16.94
N LEU A 63 5.17 -0.11 -15.82
CA LEU A 63 4.67 -0.57 -14.53
C LEU A 63 3.54 0.34 -14.08
N ILE A 64 2.45 -0.23 -13.61
CA ILE A 64 1.32 0.50 -13.02
C ILE A 64 1.16 0.02 -11.59
N LEU A 65 1.23 0.96 -10.64
CA LEU A 65 1.06 0.69 -9.22
C LEU A 65 -0.27 1.23 -8.75
N CYS A 66 -1.12 0.38 -8.18
CA CYS A 66 -2.34 0.81 -7.52
C CYS A 66 -2.33 0.36 -6.04
N LEU A 67 -2.60 1.29 -5.13
CA LEU A 67 -2.89 0.97 -3.73
C LEU A 67 -4.40 1.10 -3.49
N ARG A 68 -5.02 0.08 -2.93
CA ARG A 68 -6.46 0.04 -2.62
C ARG A 68 -6.67 -0.31 -1.16
N GLN A 69 -7.80 0.11 -0.61
CA GLN A 69 -8.21 -0.20 0.74
C GLN A 69 -9.66 -0.69 0.73
N GLN A 70 -9.91 -1.78 1.43
CA GLN A 70 -11.25 -2.28 1.68
C GLN A 70 -11.39 -2.59 3.18
N GLY A 71 -12.06 -1.70 3.92
CA GLY A 71 -12.10 -1.79 5.38
C GLY A 71 -10.72 -1.53 5.99
N ASP A 72 -10.21 -2.47 6.79
CA ASP A 72 -8.87 -2.45 7.39
C ASP A 72 -7.80 -3.17 6.54
N GLU A 73 -8.23 -3.79 5.44
CA GLU A 73 -7.34 -4.42 4.47
C GLU A 73 -6.79 -3.40 3.48
N MET A 74 -5.49 -3.50 3.21
CA MET A 74 -4.87 -2.85 2.08
C MET A 74 -4.38 -3.86 1.05
N ARG A 75 -4.40 -3.41 -0.21
CA ARG A 75 -3.96 -4.18 -1.36
C ARG A 75 -3.04 -3.35 -2.24
N LEU A 76 -1.86 -3.89 -2.53
CA LEU A 76 -0.96 -3.36 -3.55
C LEU A 76 -1.10 -4.19 -4.83
N GLU A 77 -1.56 -3.55 -5.89
CA GLU A 77 -1.64 -4.12 -7.23
C GLU A 77 -0.47 -3.56 -8.05
N LEU A 78 0.39 -4.44 -8.56
CA LEU A 78 1.42 -4.09 -9.53
C LEU A 78 1.05 -4.72 -10.87
N LEU A 79 0.91 -3.89 -11.90
CA LEU A 79 0.64 -4.35 -13.26
C LEU A 79 1.81 -4.07 -14.19
N ASP A 80 2.01 -4.96 -15.16
CA ASP A 80 3.00 -4.82 -16.22
C ASP A 80 2.49 -5.38 -17.56
N ASP A 81 3.11 -4.92 -18.65
CA ASP A 81 2.83 -5.32 -20.03
C ASP A 81 3.88 -6.28 -20.60
N GLY A 82 4.67 -6.93 -19.75
CA GLY A 82 5.65 -7.92 -20.16
C GLY A 82 5.03 -9.27 -20.51
N GLY A 83 5.89 -10.25 -20.77
CA GLY A 83 5.46 -11.64 -20.99
C GLY A 83 4.75 -12.25 -19.80
N ALA A 84 4.13 -13.42 -20.01
CA ALA A 84 3.34 -14.10 -18.99
C ALA A 84 4.08 -14.19 -17.64
N PRO A 85 3.38 -13.99 -16.51
CA PRO A 85 4.01 -13.92 -15.22
C PRO A 85 4.55 -15.30 -14.84
N ALA A 86 5.67 -15.33 -14.12
CA ALA A 86 6.14 -16.58 -13.54
C ALA A 86 5.08 -17.12 -12.56
N PRO A 87 4.76 -18.44 -12.60
CA PRO A 87 3.74 -19.00 -11.73
C PRO A 87 4.12 -18.81 -10.26
N ILE A 88 3.18 -18.29 -9.47
CA ILE A 88 3.31 -18.20 -8.02
C ILE A 88 2.95 -19.57 -7.44
N GLY A 89 3.97 -20.36 -7.09
CA GLY A 89 3.80 -21.69 -6.52
C GLY A 89 4.92 -22.02 -5.52
N PRO A 90 4.78 -23.10 -4.74
CA PRO A 90 5.80 -23.51 -3.78
C PRO A 90 7.11 -23.79 -4.53
N VAL A 91 8.14 -22.99 -4.22
CA VAL A 91 9.49 -23.14 -4.78
C VAL A 91 10.05 -24.48 -4.29
N SER A 92 10.06 -25.50 -5.15
CA SER A 92 10.81 -26.74 -4.84
C SER A 92 12.30 -26.45 -4.93
N HIS A 93 13.01 -26.54 -3.81
CA HIS A 93 14.47 -26.57 -3.79
C HIS A 93 14.97 -27.94 -4.29
N PRO A 94 15.86 -27.96 -5.29
CA PRO A 94 17.29 -28.01 -4.96
C PRO A 94 18.17 -27.18 -5.91
N GLY A 95 19.07 -26.36 -5.35
CA GLY A 95 20.05 -25.59 -6.10
C GLY A 95 19.56 -24.18 -6.41
N VAL A 96 19.93 -23.25 -5.53
CA VAL A 96 19.53 -21.84 -5.52
C VAL A 96 19.88 -21.14 -6.83
N ALA A 97 18.88 -20.93 -7.68
CA ALA A 97 18.87 -19.85 -8.66
C ALA A 97 18.33 -18.58 -7.98
N GLU A 98 18.97 -17.44 -8.20
CA GLU A 98 18.75 -16.16 -7.51
C GLU A 98 17.29 -15.63 -7.47
N GLY A 99 16.37 -16.17 -8.30
CA GLY A 99 14.97 -15.73 -8.38
C GLY A 99 14.00 -16.30 -7.33
N GLY A 100 14.39 -17.29 -6.51
CA GLY A 100 13.46 -17.96 -5.58
C GLY A 100 13.22 -17.23 -4.25
N TYR A 101 14.15 -16.38 -3.82
CA TYR A 101 14.06 -15.70 -2.52
C TYR A 101 13.03 -14.57 -2.49
N GLY A 102 12.78 -13.94 -3.63
CA GLY A 102 11.85 -12.82 -3.74
C GLY A 102 10.43 -13.19 -3.38
N LEU A 103 9.90 -14.26 -3.99
CA LEU A 103 8.55 -14.74 -3.71
C LEU A 103 8.42 -15.29 -2.28
N LEU A 104 9.47 -15.95 -1.77
CA LEU A 104 9.51 -16.40 -0.38
C LEU A 104 9.42 -15.21 0.58
N LEU A 105 10.22 -14.17 0.36
CA LEU A 105 10.17 -12.94 1.14
C LEU A 105 8.77 -12.32 1.10
N LEU A 106 8.17 -12.15 -0.08
CA LEU A 106 6.81 -11.62 -0.22
C LEU A 106 5.79 -12.44 0.57
N SER A 107 5.88 -13.78 0.54
CA SER A 107 4.98 -14.66 1.29
C SER A 107 5.13 -14.55 2.82
N THR A 108 6.26 -14.04 3.32
CA THR A 108 6.45 -13.75 4.75
C THR A 108 5.99 -12.35 5.17
N LEU A 109 5.86 -11.45 4.20
CA LEU A 109 5.51 -10.05 4.44
C LEU A 109 4.00 -9.80 4.31
N PHE A 110 3.31 -10.58 3.47
CA PHE A 110 1.90 -10.38 3.12
C PHE A 110 1.07 -11.62 3.42
N ASP A 111 -0.20 -11.40 3.75
CA ASP A 111 -1.14 -12.47 4.12
C ASP A 111 -1.56 -13.28 2.89
N GLU A 112 -1.65 -12.61 1.74
CA GLU A 112 -1.95 -13.24 0.47
C GLU A 112 -1.14 -12.61 -0.66
N LEU A 113 -0.74 -13.49 -1.58
CA LEU A 113 -0.03 -13.19 -2.80
C LEU A 113 -0.75 -13.89 -3.95
N SER A 114 -1.14 -13.16 -4.98
CA SER A 114 -1.75 -13.76 -6.17
C SER A 114 -1.28 -13.08 -7.46
N SER A 115 -1.24 -13.85 -8.55
CA SER A 115 -0.95 -13.34 -9.88
C SER A 115 -2.03 -13.78 -10.85
N THR A 116 -2.51 -12.82 -11.64
CA THR A 116 -3.53 -13.01 -12.67
C THR A 116 -3.20 -12.16 -13.89
N THR A 117 -3.99 -12.25 -14.94
CA THR A 117 -3.95 -11.33 -16.08
C THR A 117 -5.24 -10.52 -16.11
N ARG A 118 -5.14 -9.19 -16.24
CA ARG A 118 -6.27 -8.26 -16.33
C ARG A 118 -6.05 -7.32 -17.50
N ASP A 119 -7.00 -7.29 -18.45
CA ASP A 119 -6.95 -6.41 -19.62
C ASP A 119 -5.64 -6.51 -20.44
N GLY A 120 -5.10 -7.73 -20.54
CA GLY A 120 -3.84 -8.00 -21.24
C GLY A 120 -2.58 -7.61 -20.47
N LEU A 121 -2.70 -7.20 -19.20
CA LEU A 121 -1.59 -6.92 -18.29
C LEU A 121 -1.46 -8.02 -17.25
N ASN A 122 -0.23 -8.34 -16.88
CA ASN A 122 0.03 -9.14 -15.70
C ASN A 122 -0.34 -8.32 -14.47
N LEU A 123 -0.96 -8.94 -13.47
CA LEU A 123 -1.36 -8.30 -12.23
C LEU A 123 -0.84 -9.15 -11.07
N LEU A 124 0.12 -8.61 -10.33
CA LEU A 124 0.53 -9.11 -9.03
C LEU A 124 -0.22 -8.37 -7.93
N THR A 125 -0.79 -9.12 -6.99
CA THR A 125 -1.52 -8.58 -5.85
C THR A 125 -0.87 -9.01 -4.54
N LEU A 126 -0.53 -8.03 -3.70
CA LEU A 126 -0.08 -8.21 -2.32
C LEU A 126 -1.18 -7.73 -1.37
N ARG A 127 -1.67 -8.59 -0.48
CA ARG A 127 -2.77 -8.28 0.44
C ARG A 127 -2.29 -8.31 1.89
N ARG A 128 -2.77 -7.35 2.69
CA ARG A 128 -2.51 -7.29 4.12
C ARG A 128 -3.74 -6.82 4.88
N ALA A 129 -4.25 -7.66 5.78
CA ALA A 129 -5.30 -7.30 6.71
C ALA A 129 -4.75 -6.51 7.90
N GLY A 130 -5.57 -5.63 8.48
CA GLY A 130 -5.21 -4.84 9.66
C GLY A 130 -4.05 -3.85 9.46
N ALA A 131 -3.62 -3.58 8.24
CA ALA A 131 -2.52 -2.64 7.96
C ALA A 131 -2.84 -1.22 8.45
N LEU A 132 -4.14 -0.89 8.52
CA LEU A 132 -4.67 0.36 9.04
C LEU A 132 -5.28 0.23 10.43
N ALA A 133 -5.28 -0.96 11.05
CA ALA A 133 -5.91 -1.16 12.36
C ALA A 133 -5.27 -0.33 13.48
N ALA A 134 -3.97 0.00 13.34
CA ALA A 134 -3.26 0.88 14.26
C ALA A 134 -3.49 2.38 13.96
N VAL A 135 -4.00 2.73 12.77
CA VAL A 135 -4.24 4.11 12.37
C VAL A 135 -5.58 4.57 12.93
N ARG A 136 -5.55 5.44 13.94
CA ARG A 136 -6.75 6.08 14.46
C ARG A 136 -7.17 7.22 13.54
N PRO A 137 -8.36 7.17 12.91
CA PRO A 137 -8.82 8.26 12.05
C PRO A 137 -8.91 9.57 12.85
N THR A 138 -8.55 10.68 12.20
CA THR A 138 -8.64 12.01 12.80
C THR A 138 -10.05 12.55 12.66
N LEU A 139 -10.64 12.99 13.78
CA LEU A 139 -11.98 13.56 13.84
C LEU A 139 -11.91 14.99 14.38
N LEU A 140 -12.41 15.95 13.60
CA LEU A 140 -12.56 17.34 14.02
C LEU A 140 -13.95 17.53 14.66
N VAL A 141 -13.97 17.91 15.93
CA VAL A 141 -15.19 18.24 16.68
C VAL A 141 -15.26 19.76 16.83
N ILE A 142 -16.29 20.38 16.25
CA ILE A 142 -16.57 21.81 16.36
C ILE A 142 -17.88 21.96 17.13
N ASP A 143 -17.80 22.53 18.32
CA ASP A 143 -18.95 22.77 19.20
C ASP A 143 -18.57 23.94 20.10
N ASP A 144 -19.43 24.94 20.28
CA ASP A 144 -19.13 26.13 21.08
C ASP A 144 -19.24 25.84 22.59
N ASP A 145 -20.03 24.84 22.98
CA ASP A 145 -20.19 24.41 24.36
C ASP A 145 -19.00 23.57 24.84
N ARG A 146 -18.31 24.06 25.87
CA ARG A 146 -17.11 23.42 26.41
C ARG A 146 -17.42 22.06 27.05
N ALA A 147 -18.56 21.92 27.73
CA ALA A 147 -18.88 20.69 28.45
C ALA A 147 -19.13 19.54 27.45
N THR A 148 -19.86 19.83 26.39
CA THR A 148 -20.17 18.90 25.30
C THR A 148 -18.91 18.51 24.53
N ARG A 149 -18.02 19.46 24.20
CA ARG A 149 -16.71 19.14 23.60
C ARG A 149 -15.89 18.17 24.45
N VAL A 150 -15.74 18.45 25.74
CA VAL A 150 -14.95 17.60 26.66
C VAL A 150 -15.55 16.20 26.76
N LEU A 151 -16.88 16.11 26.80
CA LEU A 151 -17.59 14.84 26.81
C LEU A 151 -17.32 14.04 25.53
N LEU A 152 -17.53 14.66 24.37
CA LEU A 152 -17.31 14.05 23.06
C LEU A 152 -15.86 13.60 22.90
N GLU A 153 -14.89 14.43 23.26
CA GLU A 153 -13.47 14.08 23.21
C GLU A 153 -13.15 12.86 24.08
N CYS A 154 -13.72 12.78 25.28
CA CYS A 154 -13.54 11.61 26.15
C CYS A 154 -14.10 10.32 25.56
N TYR A 155 -15.27 10.37 24.90
CA TYR A 155 -15.87 9.21 24.24
C TYR A 155 -15.13 8.80 22.96
N LEU A 156 -14.61 9.76 22.21
CA LEU A 156 -14.09 9.53 20.87
C LEU A 156 -12.59 9.21 20.86
N LYS A 157 -11.80 9.68 21.84
CA LYS A 157 -10.34 9.48 21.88
C LYS A 157 -9.89 8.02 21.96
N GLU A 158 -10.79 7.10 22.34
CA GLU A 158 -10.49 5.66 22.37
C GLU A 158 -10.27 5.10 20.95
N HIS A 159 -11.03 5.60 19.98
CA HIS A 159 -11.02 5.10 18.60
C HIS A 159 -10.48 6.11 17.58
N TYR A 160 -10.47 7.40 17.90
CA TYR A 160 -10.09 8.49 17.01
C TYR A 160 -8.94 9.32 17.58
N GLN A 161 -8.17 9.95 16.70
CA GLN A 161 -7.42 11.15 17.07
C GLN A 161 -8.38 12.34 17.02
N VAL A 162 -8.72 12.91 18.17
CA VAL A 162 -9.72 13.99 18.23
C VAL A 162 -9.02 15.35 18.23
N ILE A 163 -9.42 16.23 17.32
CA ILE A 163 -9.10 17.65 17.35
C ILE A 163 -10.39 18.37 17.73
N SER A 164 -10.41 19.05 18.88
CA SER A 164 -11.60 19.75 19.37
C SER A 164 -11.37 21.27 19.34
N VAL A 165 -12.30 22.02 18.74
CA VAL A 165 -12.24 23.49 18.64
C VAL A 165 -13.58 24.12 18.92
N ALA A 166 -13.57 25.36 19.42
CA ALA A 166 -14.78 26.05 19.85
C ALA A 166 -15.60 26.67 18.71
N SER A 167 -15.00 26.82 17.52
CA SER A 167 -15.69 27.44 16.39
C SER A 167 -15.05 27.08 15.05
N THR A 168 -15.79 27.35 13.98
CA THR A 168 -15.36 27.16 12.61
C THR A 168 -14.18 28.06 12.23
N GLU A 169 -14.09 29.27 12.78
CA GLU A 169 -12.99 30.20 12.50
C GLU A 169 -11.67 29.63 13.02
N VAL A 170 -11.68 29.03 14.21
CA VAL A 170 -10.50 28.36 14.77
C VAL A 170 -10.16 27.13 13.94
N ALA A 171 -11.15 26.33 13.52
CA ALA A 171 -10.94 25.16 12.67
C ALA A 171 -10.21 25.49 11.35
N LEU A 172 -10.58 26.60 10.72
CA LEU A 172 -9.98 27.05 9.45
C LEU A 172 -8.54 27.57 9.59
N SER A 173 -8.06 27.77 10.83
CA SER A 173 -6.70 28.23 11.13
C SER A 173 -5.73 27.11 11.57
N LEU A 174 -6.21 25.86 11.61
CA LEU A 174 -5.41 24.66 11.88
C LEU A 174 -4.66 24.19 10.64
#